data_AF-A0A7K1JGF2-F1
#
_entry.id   AF-A0A7K1JGF2-F1
#
_cell.length_a   1.000
_cell.length_b   1.000
_cell.length_c   1.000
_cell.angle_alpha   90.00
_cell.angle_beta   90.00
_cell.angle_gamma   90.00
#
_symmetry.space_group_name_H-M   'P 1'
#
loop_
_entity.id
_entity.type
_entity.pdbx_description
1 polymer ?
#
loop_
_entity_poly.entity_id
_entity_poly.type
_entity_poly.pdbx_seq_one_letter_code
_entity_poly.pdbx_strand_id
1 'polypeptide(L)'
;MSDVILITGGSRGIGFETARQLGHSGATVIITGRTEESVAAAAEKLISERLSVEPEVVDVTSYADVQRLADTVANRFERLDALVNNAGVAAEWIYPDPDGYVDPRAARVTLETNVLGVFHMVEAFLPLLRRSPAGRIVNVSSFTGSLTLQAQAQQGDLIVPAYQASKAAVNSITLTLSTMLRDSPIRVVSVDPGFVQTDFSPINRTQAPLTAAQGAQPITRAATGDLLPGTFVSHNAAVVPW
;
A
#
# COMPACT_ATOMS: atom_id res chain seq x y z
N MET A 1 -10.67 22.77 -2.12
CA MET A 1 -11.07 21.43 -2.62
C MET A 1 -10.45 20.42 -1.69
N SER A 2 -11.17 19.37 -1.32
CA SER A 2 -10.63 18.25 -0.54
C SER A 2 -9.56 17.53 -1.35
N ASP A 3 -8.58 16.93 -0.67
CA ASP A 3 -7.61 16.06 -1.33
C ASP A 3 -8.30 14.79 -1.83
N VAL A 4 -7.92 14.35 -3.03
CA VAL A 4 -8.40 13.08 -3.60
C VAL A 4 -7.31 12.03 -3.43
N ILE A 5 -7.62 10.96 -2.68
CA ILE A 5 -6.63 9.94 -2.31
C ILE A 5 -7.13 8.56 -2.73
N LEU A 6 -6.32 7.81 -3.48
CA LEU A 6 -6.63 6.45 -3.89
C LEU A 6 -5.85 5.45 -3.03
N ILE A 7 -6.53 4.44 -2.52
CA ILE A 7 -5.93 3.38 -1.70
C ILE A 7 -6.24 2.02 -2.30
N THR A 8 -5.19 1.31 -2.73
CA THR A 8 -5.37 -0.07 -3.19
C THR A 8 -5.55 -1.02 -2.02
N GLY A 9 -6.46 -2.00 -2.14
CA GLY A 9 -6.77 -2.92 -1.03
C GLY A 9 -7.43 -2.22 0.17
N GLY A 10 -8.24 -1.20 -0.09
CA GLY A 10 -8.96 -0.41 0.91
C GLY A 10 -10.21 -1.08 1.50
N SER A 11 -10.58 -2.29 1.05
CA SER A 11 -11.79 -2.97 1.54
C SER A 11 -11.64 -3.64 2.92
N ARG A 12 -10.42 -3.81 3.43
CA ARG A 12 -10.18 -4.45 4.74
C ARG A 12 -8.84 -4.06 5.38
N GLY A 13 -8.64 -4.48 6.63
CA GLY A 13 -7.36 -4.38 7.33
C GLY A 13 -6.82 -2.96 7.41
N ILE A 14 -5.51 -2.81 7.18
CA ILE A 14 -4.82 -1.52 7.24
C ILE A 14 -5.38 -0.54 6.20
N GLY A 15 -5.70 -1.00 4.99
CA GLY A 15 -6.22 -0.15 3.92
C GLY A 15 -7.57 0.48 4.27
N PHE A 16 -8.50 -0.30 4.82
CA PHE A 16 -9.80 0.20 5.30
C PHE A 16 -9.65 1.26 6.38
N GLU A 17 -8.80 0.99 7.36
CA GLU A 17 -8.60 1.91 8.48
C GLU A 17 -7.83 3.16 8.05
N THR A 18 -6.92 3.05 7.08
CA THR A 18 -6.28 4.21 6.43
C THR A 18 -7.31 5.07 5.71
N ALA A 19 -8.24 4.45 4.97
CA ALA A 19 -9.33 5.15 4.30
C ALA A 19 -10.21 5.92 5.30
N ARG A 20 -10.56 5.26 6.41
CA ARG A 20 -11.32 5.84 7.51
C ARG A 20 -10.66 7.07 8.11
N GLN A 21 -9.36 6.98 8.44
CA GLN A 21 -8.60 8.09 9.04
C GLN A 21 -8.43 9.27 8.06
N LEU A 22 -8.21 8.98 6.77
CA LEU A 22 -8.13 10.01 5.73
C LEU A 22 -9.47 10.70 5.49
N GLY A 23 -10.56 9.95 5.47
CA GLY A 23 -11.92 10.50 5.38
C GLY A 23 -12.22 11.44 6.55
N HIS A 24 -11.88 11.06 7.79
CA HIS A 24 -12.02 11.94 8.97
C HIS A 24 -11.13 13.19 8.89
N SER A 25 -10.07 13.16 8.09
CA SER A 25 -9.23 14.33 7.81
C SER A 25 -9.80 15.22 6.68
N GLY A 26 -10.97 14.88 6.14
CA GLY A 26 -11.66 15.65 5.11
C GLY A 26 -11.30 15.30 3.67
N ALA A 27 -10.54 14.23 3.44
CA ALA A 27 -10.20 13.76 2.09
C ALA A 27 -11.38 13.03 1.44
N THR A 28 -11.46 13.09 0.11
CA THR A 28 -12.26 12.17 -0.69
C THR A 28 -11.40 10.94 -0.97
N VAL A 29 -11.84 9.78 -0.50
CA VAL A 29 -11.04 8.55 -0.56
C VAL A 29 -11.62 7.57 -1.58
N ILE A 30 -10.83 7.21 -2.58
CA ILE A 30 -11.14 6.13 -3.51
C ILE A 30 -10.56 4.84 -2.92
N ILE A 31 -11.42 3.91 -2.50
CA ILE A 31 -10.99 2.60 -2.00
C ILE A 31 -11.12 1.57 -3.10
N THR A 32 -10.13 0.68 -3.19
CA THR A 32 -10.20 -0.41 -4.16
C THR A 32 -10.12 -1.80 -3.53
N GLY A 33 -10.65 -2.79 -4.23
CA GLY A 33 -10.55 -4.21 -3.89
C GLY A 33 -10.94 -5.09 -5.07
N ARG A 34 -10.78 -6.41 -4.91
CA ARG A 34 -10.92 -7.35 -6.03
C ARG A 34 -12.35 -7.78 -6.33
N THR A 35 -13.28 -7.64 -5.38
CA THR A 35 -14.67 -8.07 -5.57
C THR A 35 -15.61 -6.92 -5.21
N GLU A 36 -16.62 -6.73 -6.05
CA GLU A 36 -17.67 -5.71 -5.87
C GLU A 36 -18.29 -5.78 -4.47
N GLU A 37 -18.66 -6.98 -4.02
CA GLU A 37 -19.23 -7.22 -2.69
C GLU A 37 -18.33 -6.67 -1.56
N SER A 38 -17.03 -6.97 -1.60
CA SER A 38 -16.11 -6.55 -0.52
C SER A 38 -15.89 -5.05 -0.49
N VAL A 39 -15.83 -4.40 -1.66
CA VAL A 39 -15.58 -2.97 -1.78
C VAL A 39 -16.85 -2.18 -1.44
N ALA A 40 -18.02 -2.64 -1.92
CA ALA A 40 -19.31 -2.05 -1.58
C ALA A 40 -19.57 -2.09 -0.07
N ALA A 41 -19.40 -3.26 0.57
CA ALA A 41 -19.60 -3.39 2.02
C ALA A 41 -18.63 -2.52 2.84
N ALA A 42 -17.40 -2.32 2.37
CA ALA A 42 -16.45 -1.42 2.99
C ALA A 42 -16.86 0.05 2.84
N ALA A 43 -17.24 0.46 1.62
CA ALA A 43 -17.70 1.83 1.36
C ALA A 43 -18.95 2.17 2.16
N GLU A 44 -19.94 1.27 2.24
CA GLU A 44 -21.15 1.47 3.04
C GLU A 44 -20.83 1.79 4.51
N LYS A 45 -19.88 1.08 5.11
CA LYS A 45 -19.44 1.34 6.49
C LYS A 45 -18.84 2.73 6.62
N LEU A 46 -17.92 3.11 5.73
CA LEU A 46 -17.27 4.43 5.77
C LEU A 46 -18.26 5.57 5.49
N ILE A 47 -19.18 5.38 4.55
CA ILE A 47 -20.24 6.34 4.23
C ILE A 47 -21.22 6.50 5.40
N SER A 48 -21.50 5.43 6.15
CA SER A 48 -22.32 5.52 7.37
C SER A 48 -21.68 6.39 8.46
N GLU A 49 -20.36 6.55 8.43
CA GLU A 49 -19.60 7.50 9.26
C GLU A 49 -19.54 8.93 8.67
N ARG A 50 -20.30 9.19 7.60
CA ARG A 50 -20.36 10.47 6.86
C ARG A 50 -19.05 10.83 6.15
N LEU A 51 -18.27 9.84 5.74
CA LEU A 51 -17.04 10.03 4.99
C LEU A 51 -17.31 10.06 3.48
N SER A 52 -16.52 10.85 2.73
CA SER A 52 -16.57 10.89 1.26
C SER A 52 -15.73 9.75 0.69
N VAL A 53 -16.40 8.68 0.25
CA VAL A 53 -15.75 7.45 -0.23
C VAL A 53 -16.30 7.02 -1.58
N GLU A 54 -15.39 6.62 -2.47
CA GLU A 54 -15.68 6.06 -3.78
C GLU A 54 -15.19 4.61 -3.86
N PRO A 55 -16.09 3.62 -3.98
CA PRO A 55 -15.71 2.23 -4.17
C PRO A 55 -15.34 1.94 -5.63
N GLU A 56 -14.21 1.27 -5.85
CA GLU A 56 -13.82 0.82 -7.19
C GLU A 56 -13.29 -0.61 -7.18
N VAL A 57 -13.66 -1.41 -8.18
CA VAL A 57 -13.16 -2.80 -8.34
C VAL A 57 -11.92 -2.80 -9.21
N VAL A 58 -10.82 -3.38 -8.72
CA VAL A 58 -9.59 -3.51 -9.50
C VAL A 58 -8.80 -4.75 -9.07
N ASP A 59 -8.30 -5.48 -10.07
CA ASP A 59 -7.17 -6.38 -9.88
C ASP A 59 -5.88 -5.66 -10.28
N VAL A 60 -5.05 -5.32 -9.29
CA VAL A 60 -3.78 -4.62 -9.52
C VAL A 60 -2.80 -5.45 -10.37
N THR A 61 -2.98 -6.77 -10.46
CA THR A 61 -2.15 -7.63 -11.31
C THR A 61 -2.48 -7.50 -12.81
N SER A 62 -3.65 -6.95 -13.15
CA SER A 62 -4.08 -6.68 -14.52
C SER A 62 -3.85 -5.20 -14.87
N TYR A 63 -2.86 -4.92 -15.72
CA TYR A 63 -2.63 -3.54 -16.17
C TYR A 63 -3.84 -2.95 -16.92
N ALA A 64 -4.58 -3.78 -17.65
CA ALA A 64 -5.80 -3.34 -18.32
C ALA A 64 -6.90 -2.92 -17.33
N ASP A 65 -7.00 -3.58 -16.18
CA ASP A 65 -7.97 -3.22 -15.13
C ASP A 65 -7.57 -1.91 -14.46
N VAL A 66 -6.28 -1.77 -14.15
CA VAL A 66 -5.72 -0.55 -13.58
C VAL A 66 -5.90 0.65 -14.52
N GLN A 67 -5.77 0.45 -15.83
CA GLN A 67 -6.01 1.54 -16.79
C GLN A 67 -7.47 1.95 -16.88
N ARG A 68 -8.42 0.99 -16.89
CA ARG A 68 -9.85 1.32 -16.82
C ARG A 68 -10.17 2.10 -15.54
N LEU A 69 -9.56 1.75 -14.42
CA LEU A 69 -9.70 2.49 -13.18
C LEU A 69 -9.15 3.92 -13.32
N ALA A 70 -7.96 4.09 -13.89
CA ALA A 70 -7.36 5.41 -14.09
C ALA A 70 -8.24 6.31 -14.98
N ASP A 71 -8.82 5.76 -16.05
CA ASP A 71 -9.77 6.46 -16.93
C ASP A 71 -11.04 6.87 -16.15
N THR A 72 -11.62 5.96 -15.38
CA THR A 72 -12.78 6.25 -14.52
C THR A 72 -12.48 7.39 -13.54
N VAL A 73 -11.33 7.34 -12.85
CA VAL A 73 -10.93 8.38 -11.90
C VAL A 73 -10.67 9.71 -12.62
N ALA A 74 -10.01 9.70 -13.78
CA ALA A 74 -9.71 10.91 -14.56
C ALA A 74 -10.96 11.61 -15.10
N ASN A 75 -12.03 10.87 -15.37
CA ASN A 75 -13.32 11.43 -15.80
C ASN A 75 -14.09 12.11 -14.65
N ARG A 76 -13.78 11.75 -13.40
CA ARG A 76 -14.49 12.23 -12.20
C ARG A 76 -13.71 13.29 -11.43
N PHE A 77 -12.39 13.21 -11.46
CA PHE A 77 -11.50 14.06 -10.69
C PHE A 77 -10.43 14.66 -11.58
N GLU A 78 -10.22 15.97 -11.44
CA GLU A 78 -9.23 16.69 -12.26
C GLU A 78 -7.79 16.26 -11.93
N ARG A 79 -7.55 15.77 -10.71
CA ARG A 79 -6.24 15.39 -10.17
C ARG A 79 -6.36 14.24 -9.16
N LEU A 80 -5.22 13.64 -8.84
CA LEU A 80 -5.05 12.77 -7.68
C LEU A 80 -3.97 13.36 -6.77
N ASP A 81 -4.27 13.54 -5.48
CA ASP A 81 -3.36 14.16 -4.52
C ASP A 81 -2.46 13.12 -3.84
N ALA A 82 -2.95 11.90 -3.62
CA ALA A 82 -2.12 10.79 -3.19
C ALA A 82 -2.54 9.44 -3.77
N LEU A 83 -1.54 8.62 -4.13
CA LEU A 83 -1.68 7.20 -4.44
C LEU A 83 -1.05 6.38 -3.30
N VAL A 84 -1.87 5.58 -2.62
CA VAL A 84 -1.44 4.65 -1.57
C VAL A 84 -1.47 3.22 -2.13
N ASN A 85 -0.29 2.71 -2.46
CA ASN A 85 -0.09 1.33 -2.86
C ASN A 85 -0.07 0.42 -1.61
N ASN A 86 -1.25 0.04 -1.14
CA ASN A 86 -1.45 -0.78 0.06
C ASN A 86 -1.77 -2.26 -0.25
N ALA A 87 -2.34 -2.56 -1.42
CA ALA A 87 -2.64 -3.93 -1.79
C ALA A 87 -1.37 -4.80 -1.75
N GLY A 88 -1.45 -5.92 -1.02
CA GLY A 88 -0.34 -6.85 -0.91
C GLY A 88 -0.73 -8.18 -0.29
N VAL A 89 0.10 -9.19 -0.52
CA VAL A 89 -0.07 -10.58 -0.05
C VAL A 89 1.27 -11.18 0.35
N ALA A 90 1.24 -12.18 1.22
CA ALA A 90 2.33 -13.14 1.43
C ALA A 90 1.76 -14.53 1.08
N ALA A 91 1.93 -14.95 -0.17
CA ALA A 91 1.26 -16.15 -0.68
C ALA A 91 1.88 -17.45 -0.15
N GLU A 92 3.00 -17.39 0.56
CA GLU A 92 3.59 -18.50 1.30
C GLU A 92 2.64 -19.07 2.38
N TRP A 93 1.68 -18.27 2.87
CA TRP A 93 0.63 -18.77 3.77
C TRP A 93 -0.49 -19.54 3.06
N ILE A 94 -0.57 -19.41 1.74
CA ILE A 94 -1.56 -20.09 0.89
C ILE A 94 -0.93 -21.33 0.26
N TYR A 95 0.33 -21.23 -0.17
CA TYR A 95 1.14 -22.32 -0.70
C TYR A 95 2.37 -22.54 0.19
N PRO A 96 2.20 -23.17 1.37
CA PRO A 96 3.30 -23.42 2.28
C PRO A 96 4.26 -24.46 1.69
N ASP A 97 5.55 -24.23 1.88
CA ASP A 97 6.63 -25.13 1.48
C ASP A 97 7.61 -25.28 2.65
N PRO A 98 7.30 -26.13 3.65
CA PRO A 98 8.07 -26.21 4.89
C PRO A 98 9.47 -26.80 4.72
N ASP A 99 9.68 -27.57 3.64
CA ASP A 99 10.93 -28.30 3.39
C ASP A 99 11.77 -27.63 2.28
N GLY A 100 11.22 -26.64 1.57
CA GLY A 100 11.87 -25.94 0.47
C GLY A 100 12.20 -24.49 0.80
N TYR A 101 12.73 -23.78 -0.20
CA TYR A 101 13.01 -22.34 -0.08
C TYR A 101 11.71 -21.53 -0.23
N VAL A 102 10.96 -21.74 -1.31
CA VAL A 102 9.63 -21.13 -1.54
C VAL A 102 8.91 -21.86 -2.67
N ASP A 103 7.59 -22.10 -2.53
CA ASP A 103 6.77 -22.60 -3.63
C ASP A 103 6.75 -21.58 -4.79
N PRO A 104 7.10 -21.97 -6.03
CA PRO A 104 7.11 -21.05 -7.17
C PRO A 104 5.77 -20.33 -7.43
N ARG A 105 4.64 -20.94 -7.06
CA ARG A 105 3.30 -20.32 -7.15
C ARG A 105 3.13 -19.21 -6.12
N ALA A 106 3.60 -19.42 -4.89
CA ALA A 106 3.64 -18.36 -3.87
C ALA A 106 4.52 -17.19 -4.33
N ALA A 107 5.70 -17.50 -4.88
CA ALA A 107 6.61 -16.47 -5.41
C ALA A 107 5.95 -15.64 -6.51
N ARG A 108 5.33 -16.29 -7.51
CA ARG A 108 4.61 -15.61 -8.59
C ARG A 108 3.51 -14.69 -8.07
N VAL A 109 2.57 -15.22 -7.28
CA VAL A 109 1.41 -14.45 -6.78
C VAL A 109 1.86 -13.24 -5.95
N THR A 110 2.88 -13.43 -5.12
CA THR A 110 3.44 -12.38 -4.26
C THR A 110 4.10 -11.28 -5.08
N LEU A 111 4.91 -11.62 -6.08
CA LEU A 111 5.59 -10.64 -6.94
C LEU A 111 4.62 -9.93 -7.89
N GLU A 112 3.66 -10.64 -8.47
CA GLU A 112 2.63 -10.04 -9.33
C GLU A 112 1.80 -9.01 -8.56
N THR A 113 1.39 -9.32 -7.33
CA THR A 113 0.58 -8.40 -6.52
C THR A 113 1.41 -7.26 -5.94
N ASN A 114 2.51 -7.57 -5.24
CA ASN A 114 3.24 -6.60 -4.43
C ASN A 114 4.19 -5.74 -5.25
N VAL A 115 4.64 -6.20 -6.43
CA VAL A 115 5.66 -5.52 -7.24
C VAL A 115 5.04 -5.05 -8.56
N LEU A 116 4.54 -5.96 -9.40
CA LEU A 116 3.94 -5.56 -10.68
C LEU A 116 2.70 -4.69 -10.48
N GLY A 117 1.87 -5.01 -9.48
CA GLY A 117 0.74 -4.16 -9.10
C GLY A 117 1.15 -2.72 -8.77
N VAL A 118 2.28 -2.51 -8.08
CA VAL A 118 2.81 -1.16 -7.80
C VAL A 118 3.23 -0.47 -9.08
N PHE A 119 3.94 -1.17 -9.98
CA PHE A 119 4.30 -0.61 -11.29
C PHE A 119 3.07 -0.19 -12.09
N HIS A 120 2.06 -1.05 -12.19
CA HIS A 120 0.82 -0.75 -12.92
C HIS A 120 0.12 0.49 -12.38
N MET A 121 -0.05 0.56 -11.05
CA MET A 121 -0.74 1.68 -10.40
C MET A 121 0.03 2.99 -10.57
N VAL A 122 1.35 2.97 -10.39
CA VAL A 122 2.17 4.17 -10.58
C VAL A 122 2.10 4.66 -12.02
N GLU A 123 2.29 3.77 -13.00
CA GLU A 123 2.29 4.14 -14.42
C GLU A 123 0.95 4.76 -14.85
N ALA A 124 -0.17 4.14 -14.46
CA ALA A 124 -1.50 4.59 -14.86
C ALA A 124 -1.92 5.91 -14.18
N PHE A 125 -1.53 6.12 -12.91
CA PHE A 125 -1.97 7.30 -12.14
C PHE A 125 -1.00 8.48 -12.15
N LEU A 126 0.24 8.30 -12.62
CA LEU A 126 1.23 9.38 -12.69
C LEU A 126 0.73 10.63 -13.43
N PRO A 127 -0.05 10.54 -14.54
CA PRO A 127 -0.62 11.73 -15.19
C PRO A 127 -1.59 12.53 -14.32
N LEU A 128 -2.35 11.89 -13.42
CA LEU A 128 -3.24 12.58 -12.47
C LEU A 128 -2.47 13.16 -11.29
N LEU A 129 -1.47 12.42 -10.78
CA LEU A 129 -0.59 12.88 -9.70
C LEU A 129 0.18 14.14 -10.08
N ARG A 130 0.64 14.25 -11.33
CA ARG A 130 1.35 15.44 -11.85
C ARG A 130 0.50 16.71 -11.88
N ARG A 131 -0.83 16.59 -11.82
CA ARG A 131 -1.75 17.73 -11.77
C ARG A 131 -1.96 18.22 -10.34
N SER A 132 -1.56 17.44 -9.33
CA SER A 132 -1.59 17.88 -7.95
C SER A 132 -0.44 18.85 -7.66
N PRO A 133 -0.69 19.97 -6.96
CA PRO A 133 0.37 20.87 -6.52
C PRO A 133 1.31 20.23 -5.49
N ALA A 134 0.91 19.13 -4.86
CA ALA A 134 1.66 18.40 -3.85
C ALA A 134 1.34 16.89 -3.92
N GLY A 135 1.57 16.27 -5.08
CA GLY A 135 1.28 14.85 -5.28
C GLY A 135 2.09 13.93 -4.36
N ARG A 136 1.53 12.79 -3.98
CA ARG A 136 2.20 11.80 -3.11
C ARG A 136 2.03 10.38 -3.62
N ILE A 137 3.10 9.58 -3.55
CA ILE A 137 3.07 8.14 -3.76
C ILE A 137 3.56 7.49 -2.47
N VAL A 138 2.67 6.75 -1.81
CA VAL A 138 2.93 6.04 -0.57
C VAL A 138 2.92 4.56 -0.86
N ASN A 139 4.10 3.93 -0.80
CA ASN A 139 4.23 2.49 -0.97
C ASN A 139 4.22 1.82 0.40
N VAL A 140 3.19 1.01 0.70
CA VAL A 140 3.15 0.25 1.96
C VAL A 140 4.10 -0.94 1.83
N SER A 141 5.26 -0.79 2.45
CA SER A 141 6.33 -1.78 2.51
C SER A 141 6.26 -2.58 3.82
N SER A 142 7.36 -3.18 4.24
CA SER A 142 7.51 -3.84 5.53
C SER A 142 8.97 -3.83 5.95
N PHE A 143 9.25 -3.75 7.26
CA PHE A 143 10.62 -3.85 7.77
C PHE A 143 11.34 -5.14 7.29
N THR A 144 10.58 -6.20 6.97
CA THR A 144 11.12 -7.43 6.40
C THR A 144 11.71 -7.25 5.00
N GLY A 145 11.37 -6.17 4.30
CA GLY A 145 11.98 -5.74 3.04
C GLY A 145 13.28 -4.95 3.20
N SER A 146 13.75 -4.72 4.44
CA SER A 146 15.05 -4.11 4.70
C SER A 146 16.18 -5.13 4.52
N LEU A 147 17.06 -4.91 3.55
CA LEU A 147 18.25 -5.75 3.34
C LEU A 147 19.22 -5.66 4.52
N THR A 148 19.31 -4.49 5.15
CA THR A 148 20.13 -4.30 6.36
C THR A 148 19.61 -5.15 7.52
N LEU A 149 18.29 -5.14 7.78
CA LEU A 149 17.72 -5.96 8.85
C LEU A 149 17.75 -7.45 8.51
N GLN A 150 17.56 -7.83 7.24
CA GLN A 150 17.71 -9.22 6.79
C GLN A 150 19.13 -9.74 7.05
N ALA A 151 20.17 -8.94 6.77
CA ALA A 151 21.55 -9.32 7.03
C ALA A 151 21.87 -9.48 8.54
N GLN A 152 21.02 -8.94 9.42
CA GLN A 152 21.13 -9.02 10.87
C GLN A 152 20.19 -10.07 11.49
N ALA A 153 19.43 -10.79 10.66
CA ALA A 153 18.45 -11.77 11.13
C ALA A 153 19.10 -12.85 12.01
N GLN A 154 18.39 -13.23 13.06
CA GLN A 154 18.81 -14.22 14.05
C GLN A 154 18.03 -15.52 13.90
N GLN A 155 18.52 -16.58 14.55
CA GLN A 155 17.79 -17.85 14.61
C GLN A 155 16.42 -17.65 15.27
N GLY A 156 15.36 -18.08 14.60
CA GLY A 156 13.98 -17.96 15.07
C GLY A 156 13.21 -16.77 14.50
N ASP A 157 13.88 -15.87 13.77
CA ASP A 157 13.20 -14.83 13.01
C ASP A 157 12.32 -15.44 11.91
N LEU A 158 11.16 -14.83 11.67
CA LEU A 158 10.25 -15.26 10.63
C LEU A 158 10.86 -15.02 9.25
N ILE A 159 10.97 -16.09 8.46
CA ILE A 159 11.45 -16.06 7.08
C ILE A 159 10.26 -16.29 6.14
N VAL A 160 10.04 -15.35 5.22
CA VAL A 160 8.99 -15.39 4.19
C VAL A 160 9.61 -14.88 2.89
N PRO A 161 10.32 -15.74 2.13
CA PRO A 161 11.30 -15.30 1.15
C PRO A 161 10.73 -14.48 -0.01
N ALA A 162 9.59 -14.87 -0.58
CA ALA A 162 8.98 -14.11 -1.67
C ALA A 162 8.40 -12.79 -1.16
N TYR A 163 7.80 -12.78 0.03
CA TYR A 163 7.32 -11.56 0.66
C TYR A 163 8.47 -10.58 0.94
N GLN A 164 9.55 -11.05 1.56
CA GLN A 164 10.76 -10.26 1.85
C GLN A 164 11.36 -9.68 0.57
N ALA A 165 11.57 -10.50 -0.46
CA ALA A 165 12.07 -10.06 -1.75
C ALA A 165 11.13 -9.02 -2.40
N SER A 166 9.82 -9.24 -2.32
CA SER A 166 8.85 -8.29 -2.88
C SER A 166 8.87 -6.93 -2.19
N LYS A 167 9.02 -6.88 -0.86
CA LYS A 167 9.07 -5.62 -0.11
C LYS A 167 10.41 -4.90 -0.28
N ALA A 168 11.51 -5.63 -0.46
CA ALA A 168 12.78 -5.06 -0.90
C ALA A 168 12.68 -4.46 -2.32
N ALA A 169 11.97 -5.13 -3.24
CA ALA A 169 11.71 -4.57 -4.57
C ALA A 169 10.86 -3.29 -4.50
N VAL A 170 9.81 -3.25 -3.68
CA VAL A 170 9.01 -2.04 -3.43
C VAL A 170 9.86 -0.89 -2.89
N ASN A 171 10.80 -1.18 -1.99
CA ASN A 171 11.77 -0.21 -1.49
C ASN A 171 12.66 0.35 -2.61
N SER A 172 13.14 -0.50 -3.52
CA SER A 172 13.90 -0.08 -4.71
C SER A 172 13.06 0.79 -5.66
N ILE A 173 11.78 0.44 -5.88
CA ILE A 173 10.83 1.24 -6.68
C ILE A 173 10.67 2.64 -6.06
N THR A 174 10.49 2.74 -4.75
CA THR A 174 10.40 4.01 -4.03
C THR A 174 11.61 4.91 -4.29
N LEU A 175 12.83 4.37 -4.16
CA LEU A 175 14.07 5.13 -4.40
C LEU A 175 14.20 5.59 -5.85
N THR A 176 13.85 4.72 -6.80
CA THR A 176 13.89 5.01 -8.23
C THR A 176 12.92 6.13 -8.58
N LEU A 177 11.66 6.02 -8.15
CA LEU A 177 10.63 7.04 -8.38
C LEU A 177 10.97 8.36 -7.70
N SER A 178 11.47 8.32 -6.45
CA SER A 178 11.89 9.53 -5.75
C SER A 178 13.03 10.25 -6.48
N THR A 179 13.91 9.51 -7.16
CA THR A 179 14.99 10.10 -7.96
C THR A 179 14.45 10.68 -9.25
N MET A 180 13.59 9.94 -9.97
CA MET A 180 12.98 10.38 -11.23
C MET A 180 12.07 11.60 -11.08
N LEU A 181 11.39 11.72 -9.93
CA LEU A 181 10.40 12.77 -9.67
C LEU A 181 10.93 13.92 -8.81
N ARG A 182 12.26 13.99 -8.59
CA ARG A 182 12.92 14.96 -7.69
C ARG A 182 12.58 16.42 -8.01
N ASP A 183 12.50 16.75 -9.28
CA ASP A 183 12.22 18.12 -9.76
C ASP A 183 10.71 18.38 -9.97
N SER A 184 9.86 17.47 -9.50
CA SER A 184 8.41 17.59 -9.54
C SER A 184 7.85 17.85 -8.13
N PRO A 185 6.59 18.30 -8.00
CA PRO A 185 5.94 18.41 -6.68
C PRO A 185 5.63 17.04 -6.04
N ILE A 186 5.87 15.92 -6.74
CA ILE A 186 5.50 14.59 -6.26
C ILE A 186 6.52 14.05 -5.26
N ARG A 187 6.05 13.65 -4.08
CA ARG A 187 6.88 12.99 -3.05
C ARG A 187 6.60 11.49 -3.01
N VAL A 188 7.65 10.69 -2.87
CA VAL A 188 7.55 9.22 -2.87
C VAL A 188 8.23 8.66 -1.63
N VAL A 189 7.54 7.79 -0.90
CA VAL A 189 8.05 7.16 0.32
C VAL A 189 7.62 5.70 0.44
N SER A 190 8.41 4.91 1.17
CA SER A 190 8.02 3.60 1.66
C SER A 190 7.58 3.72 3.12
N VAL A 191 6.51 3.03 3.50
CA VAL A 191 6.00 3.01 4.88
C VAL A 191 5.92 1.57 5.39
N ASP A 192 6.54 1.27 6.52
CA ASP A 192 6.33 0.05 7.28
C ASP A 192 5.22 0.30 8.32
N PRO A 193 4.05 -0.37 8.22
CA PRO A 193 2.96 -0.23 9.18
C PRO A 193 3.23 -0.99 10.49
N GLY A 194 4.35 -1.72 10.57
CA GLY A 194 4.68 -2.61 11.69
C GLY A 194 3.92 -3.92 11.65
N PHE A 195 3.93 -4.65 12.78
CA PHE A 195 3.23 -5.92 12.90
C PHE A 195 1.79 -5.71 13.43
N VAL A 196 0.81 -5.84 12.54
CA VAL A 196 -0.58 -5.36 12.75
C VAL A 196 -1.62 -6.48 12.76
N GLN A 197 -2.56 -6.40 13.69
CA GLN A 197 -3.71 -7.30 13.84
C GLN A 197 -4.64 -7.21 12.64
N THR A 198 -4.49 -8.13 11.69
CA THR A 198 -5.26 -8.20 10.45
C THR A 198 -5.42 -9.64 9.99
N ASP A 199 -6.25 -9.84 8.96
CA ASP A 199 -6.40 -11.11 8.25
C ASP A 199 -5.27 -11.39 7.23
N PHE A 200 -4.14 -10.66 7.31
CA PHE A 200 -3.04 -10.80 6.37
C PHE A 200 -2.37 -12.18 6.44
N SER A 201 -2.19 -12.70 7.67
CA SER A 201 -1.69 -14.04 7.93
C SER A 201 -2.22 -14.58 9.27
N PRO A 202 -2.13 -15.89 9.54
CA PRO A 202 -2.57 -16.47 10.82
C PRO A 202 -1.88 -15.85 12.05
N ILE A 203 -0.60 -15.51 11.94
CA ILE A 203 0.17 -14.93 13.06
C ILE A 203 -0.23 -13.49 13.35
N ASN A 204 -0.68 -12.74 12.34
CA ASN A 204 -1.13 -11.35 12.53
C ASN A 204 -2.32 -11.28 13.49
N ARG A 205 -3.29 -12.20 13.38
CA ARG A 205 -4.49 -12.18 14.25
C ARG A 205 -4.17 -12.43 15.72
N THR A 206 -3.17 -13.26 15.99
CA THR A 206 -2.94 -13.83 17.33
C THR A 206 -1.75 -13.22 18.05
N GLN A 207 -0.78 -12.67 17.33
CA GLN A 207 0.50 -12.24 17.90
C GLN A 207 0.85 -10.77 17.63
N ALA A 208 0.15 -10.10 16.70
CA ALA A 208 0.48 -8.73 16.36
C ALA A 208 0.19 -7.76 17.53
N PRO A 209 1.16 -6.91 17.92
CA PRO A 209 0.98 -5.97 19.02
C PRO A 209 0.19 -4.72 18.62
N LEU A 210 0.14 -4.38 17.33
CA LEU A 210 -0.51 -3.17 16.84
C LEU A 210 -1.92 -3.45 16.34
N THR A 211 -2.86 -2.58 16.68
CA THR A 211 -4.19 -2.54 16.06
C THR A 211 -4.12 -2.03 14.61
N ALA A 212 -5.13 -2.33 13.79
CA ALA A 212 -5.26 -1.76 12.45
C ALA A 212 -5.18 -0.22 12.46
N ALA A 213 -5.78 0.42 13.47
CA ALA A 213 -5.73 1.88 13.64
C ALA A 213 -4.32 2.40 13.81
N GLN A 214 -3.50 1.76 14.65
CA GLN A 214 -2.09 2.13 14.84
C GLN A 214 -1.26 1.86 13.58
N GLY A 215 -1.53 0.77 12.86
CA GLY A 215 -0.84 0.45 11.60
C GLY A 215 -1.17 1.41 10.45
N ALA A 216 -2.38 1.97 10.44
CA ALA A 216 -2.82 2.94 9.43
C ALA A 216 -2.22 4.34 9.63
N GLN A 217 -2.00 4.77 10.88
CA GLN A 217 -1.46 6.09 11.20
C GLN A 217 -0.21 6.51 10.39
N PRO A 218 0.87 5.70 10.26
CA PRO A 218 2.02 6.10 9.46
C PRO A 218 1.69 6.30 7.98
N ILE A 219 0.75 5.53 7.43
CA ILE A 219 0.31 5.64 6.03
C ILE A 219 -0.53 6.91 5.85
N THR A 220 -1.46 7.18 6.78
CA THR A 220 -2.25 8.42 6.79
C THR A 220 -1.33 9.64 6.87
N ARG A 221 -0.34 9.65 7.78
CA ARG A 221 0.66 10.73 7.87
C ARG A 221 1.44 10.89 6.57
N ALA A 222 1.80 9.80 5.90
CA ALA A 222 2.51 9.85 4.63
C ALA A 222 1.66 10.39 3.48
N ALA A 223 0.36 10.12 3.51
CA ALA A 223 -0.58 10.55 2.46
C ALA A 223 -1.02 12.02 2.59
N THR A 224 -0.91 12.63 3.78
CA THR A 224 -1.35 14.02 4.01
C THR A 224 -0.26 14.97 4.49
N GLY A 225 0.81 14.44 5.08
CA GLY A 225 1.89 15.23 5.66
C GLY A 225 3.03 15.55 4.71
N ASP A 226 4.02 16.26 5.26
CA ASP A 226 5.32 16.48 4.63
C ASP A 226 6.30 15.42 5.13
N LEU A 227 6.63 14.47 4.27
CA LEU A 227 7.70 13.50 4.51
C LEU A 227 8.90 13.81 3.64
N LEU A 228 10.08 13.45 4.15
CA LEU A 228 11.31 13.48 3.37
C LEU A 228 11.17 12.47 2.20
N PRO A 229 11.18 12.90 0.93
CA PRO A 229 11.07 11.97 -0.18
C PRO A 229 12.27 11.01 -0.21
N GLY A 230 12.01 9.78 -0.67
CA GLY A 230 13.03 8.74 -0.76
C GLY A 230 13.44 8.17 0.59
N THR A 231 12.57 8.22 1.60
CA THR A 231 12.75 7.53 2.88
C THR A 231 11.91 6.27 3.00
N PHE A 232 12.38 5.37 3.86
CA PHE A 232 11.60 4.29 4.43
C PHE A 232 11.28 4.61 5.88
N VAL A 233 10.00 4.75 6.23
CA VAL A 233 9.57 5.15 7.58
C VAL A 233 8.74 4.07 8.26
N SER A 234 8.96 3.83 9.55
CA SER A 234 8.20 2.87 10.35
C SER A 234 6.98 3.50 11.02
N HIS A 235 6.18 2.65 11.67
CA HIS A 235 4.95 3.05 12.37
C HIS A 235 5.16 4.14 13.44
N ASN A 236 6.34 4.20 14.06
CA ASN A 236 6.75 5.21 15.04
C ASN A 236 7.44 6.44 14.40
N ALA A 237 7.37 6.59 13.08
CA ALA A 237 8.01 7.65 12.29
C ALA A 237 9.56 7.66 12.32
N ALA A 238 10.19 6.58 12.80
CA ALA A 238 11.63 6.40 12.64
C ALA A 238 11.99 6.04 11.19
N VAL A 239 13.19 6.41 10.77
CA VAL A 239 13.73 5.96 9.48
C VAL A 239 14.19 4.51 9.64
N VAL A 240 13.70 3.64 8.77
CA VAL A 240 14.10 2.24 8.67
C VAL A 240 15.27 2.14 7.69
N PRO A 241 16.33 1.38 7.99
CA PRO A 241 17.38 1.15 7.01
C PRO A 241 16.84 0.37 5.82
N TRP A 242 17.42 0.60 4.64
CA TRP A 242 17.05 -0.11 3.41
C TRP A 242 17.45 -1.58 3.43
#